data_AF-A2E2C9-F1
#
_entry.id   AF-A2E2C9-F1
#
_cell.length_a   1.000
_cell.length_b   1.000
_cell.length_c   1.000
_cell.angle_alpha   90.00
_cell.angle_beta   90.00
_cell.angle_gamma   90.00
#
_symmetry.space_group_name_H-M   'P 1'
#
loop_
_entity.id
_entity.type
_entity.pdbx_description
1 polymer ?
#
loop_
_entity_poly.entity_id
_entity_poly.type
_entity_poly.pdbx_seq_one_letter_code
_entity_poly.pdbx_strand_id
1 'polypeptide(L)'
;MVEFGINVDLSELLKDTGKDFTGSGCNIEGGGMFYGGVENGIVYSCCFHPTKEHSATVIPGLLAEPYPRTKTWVPAGQWAVSYTKAGNFGNKAKYDVKD
;
A
#
# COMPACT_ATOMS: atom_id res chain seq x y z
N MET A 1 3.03 19.22 15.95
CA MET A 1 2.81 18.17 14.92
C MET A 1 4.03 17.28 14.95
N VAL A 2 3.87 16.01 15.30
CA VAL A 2 4.99 15.07 15.23
C VAL A 2 5.04 14.56 13.79
N GLU A 3 5.98 15.07 13.01
CA GLU A 3 6.41 14.42 11.78
C GLU A 3 7.07 13.10 12.19
N PHE A 4 6.27 12.04 12.30
CA PHE A 4 6.82 10.70 12.36
C PHE A 4 7.57 10.47 11.05
N GLY A 5 8.86 10.18 11.15
CA GLY A 5 9.78 9.89 10.05
C GLY A 5 9.41 8.60 9.29
N ILE A 6 8.21 8.57 8.72
CA ILE A 6 7.64 7.52 7.87
C ILE A 6 8.06 7.73 6.39
N ASN A 7 8.69 8.86 6.11
CA ASN A 7 8.73 9.47 4.78
C ASN A 7 9.98 9.13 3.95
N VAL A 8 10.85 8.22 4.38
CA VAL A 8 12.02 7.80 3.58
C VAL A 8 11.72 6.51 2.84
N ASP A 9 11.40 5.42 3.53
CA ASP A 9 11.20 4.11 2.88
C ASP A 9 9.99 4.07 1.94
N LEU A 10 8.85 4.64 2.35
CA LEU A 10 7.67 4.69 1.49
C LEU A 10 7.93 5.62 0.30
N SER A 11 8.44 6.82 0.53
CA SER A 11 8.77 7.77 -0.55
C SER A 11 9.84 7.23 -1.50
N GLU A 12 10.82 6.47 -1.02
CA GLU A 12 11.82 5.78 -1.85
C GLU A 12 11.23 4.62 -2.64
N LEU A 13 10.38 3.79 -2.02
CA LEU A 13 9.62 2.76 -2.75
C LEU A 13 8.72 3.34 -3.84
N LEU A 14 8.18 4.54 -3.59
CA LEU A 14 7.30 5.24 -4.52
C LEU A 14 8.09 6.05 -5.56
N LYS A 15 9.32 6.50 -5.26
CA LYS A 15 10.24 7.11 -6.25
C LYS A 15 10.61 6.17 -7.38
N ASP A 16 10.76 4.86 -7.11
CA ASP A 16 10.98 3.85 -8.15
C ASP A 16 9.78 3.70 -9.11
N THR A 17 8.60 4.15 -8.69
CA THR A 17 7.43 4.27 -9.58
C THR A 17 7.37 5.60 -10.33
N GLY A 18 8.28 6.53 -10.02
CA GLY A 18 8.42 7.86 -10.61
C GLY A 18 7.36 8.88 -10.18
N LYS A 19 6.62 8.63 -9.09
CA LYS A 19 5.38 9.35 -8.76
C LYS A 19 5.20 9.56 -7.25
N ASP A 20 4.83 10.78 -6.87
CA ASP A 20 4.33 11.09 -5.53
C ASP A 20 2.88 10.60 -5.44
N PHE A 21 2.55 9.74 -4.47
CA PHE A 21 1.19 9.25 -4.32
C PHE A 21 0.39 10.08 -3.31
N THR A 22 -0.64 10.81 -3.75
CA THR A 22 -1.50 11.64 -2.89
C THR A 22 -2.67 10.85 -2.27
N GLY A 23 -2.37 9.64 -1.77
CA GLY A 23 -3.38 8.69 -1.29
C GLY A 23 -4.19 9.14 -0.09
N SER A 24 -5.39 8.60 0.03
CA SER A 24 -6.15 8.64 1.28
C SER A 24 -5.58 7.59 2.23
N GLY A 25 -5.05 8.06 3.36
CA GLY A 25 -4.57 7.20 4.44
C GLY A 25 -5.57 7.10 5.59
N CYS A 26 -5.50 6.01 6.35
CA CYS A 26 -6.22 5.88 7.61
C CYS A 26 -5.36 5.22 8.69
N ASN A 27 -5.65 5.57 9.95
CA ASN A 27 -5.04 4.93 11.10
C ASN A 27 -5.66 3.54 11.30
N ILE A 28 -4.82 2.57 11.64
CA ILE A 28 -5.23 1.23 12.05
C ILE A 28 -5.12 1.17 13.57
N GLU A 29 -6.05 0.45 14.21
CA GLU A 29 -5.98 0.16 15.64
C GLU A 29 -4.62 -0.45 16.02
N GLY A 30 -4.08 -0.11 17.19
CA GLY A 30 -2.75 -0.56 17.61
C GLY A 30 -1.58 0.26 17.04
N GLY A 31 -1.88 1.40 16.39
CA GLY A 31 -0.88 2.36 15.91
C GLY A 31 -0.33 2.04 14.51
N GLY A 32 -1.03 1.19 13.75
CA GLY A 32 -0.73 0.96 12.34
C GLY A 32 -1.23 2.09 11.44
N MET A 33 -0.80 2.06 10.19
CA MET A 33 -1.14 3.04 9.17
C MET A 33 -1.41 2.34 7.84
N PHE A 34 -2.44 2.77 7.14
CA PHE A 34 -2.75 2.30 5.80
C PHE A 34 -2.79 3.46 4.81
N TYR A 35 -2.26 3.23 3.60
CA TYR A 35 -2.41 4.10 2.44
C TYR A 35 -2.79 3.25 1.24
N GLY A 36 -3.80 3.68 0.48
CA GLY A 36 -4.18 2.99 -0.74
C GLY A 36 -4.93 3.89 -1.70
N GLY A 37 -4.87 3.55 -2.98
CA GLY A 37 -5.53 4.35 -4.00
C GLY A 37 -5.21 3.94 -5.42
N VAL A 38 -5.65 4.78 -6.36
CA VAL A 38 -5.32 4.69 -7.77
C VAL A 38 -4.73 6.03 -8.20
N GLU A 39 -3.58 5.99 -8.84
CA GLU A 39 -2.89 7.19 -9.27
C GLU A 39 -2.06 6.91 -10.50
N ASN A 40 -2.20 7.77 -11.52
CA ASN A 40 -1.44 7.69 -12.76
C ASN A 40 -1.40 6.28 -13.39
N GLY A 41 -2.54 5.58 -13.38
CA GLY A 41 -2.67 4.23 -13.93
C GLY A 41 -2.07 3.12 -13.06
N ILE A 42 -1.77 3.37 -11.79
CA ILE A 42 -1.29 2.38 -10.83
C ILE A 42 -2.30 2.28 -9.69
N VAL A 43 -2.67 1.07 -9.30
CA VAL A 43 -3.35 0.81 -8.02
C VAL A 43 -2.30 0.35 -7.02
N TYR A 44 -2.33 0.91 -5.82
CA TYR A 44 -1.34 0.63 -4.78
C TYR A 44 -2.00 0.43 -3.42
N SER A 45 -1.34 -0.34 -2.59
CA SER A 45 -1.68 -0.60 -1.19
C SER A 45 -0.37 -0.61 -0.39
N CYS A 46 -0.34 0.17 0.68
CA CYS A 46 0.77 0.26 1.62
C CYS A 46 0.20 0.14 3.03
N CYS A 47 0.75 -0.77 3.83
CA CYS A 47 0.32 -0.98 5.19
C CYS A 47 1.54 -1.06 6.09
N PHE A 48 1.45 -0.44 7.27
CA PHE A 48 2.42 -0.55 8.34
C PHE A 48 1.70 -0.92 9.62
N HIS A 49 2.29 -1.83 10.39
CA HIS A 49 1.86 -2.07 11.76
C HIS A 49 3.08 -2.27 12.67
N PRO A 50 3.18 -1.54 13.81
CA PRO A 50 4.38 -1.56 14.64
C PRO A 50 4.59 -2.89 15.38
N THR A 51 3.52 -3.61 15.68
CA THR A 51 3.56 -4.77 16.59
C THR A 51 2.95 -6.06 16.02
N LYS A 52 2.35 -6.02 14.83
CA LYS A 52 1.61 -7.14 14.25
C LYS A 52 2.08 -7.43 12.84
N GLU A 53 2.07 -8.70 12.47
CA GLU A 53 2.25 -9.10 11.08
C GLU A 53 1.06 -8.56 10.26
N HIS A 54 1.35 -8.00 9.10
CA HIS A 54 0.35 -7.32 8.29
C HIS A 54 0.66 -7.47 6.81
N SER A 55 -0.31 -7.11 5.96
CA SER A 55 -0.15 -7.18 4.52
C SER A 55 -0.72 -5.98 3.79
N ALA A 56 -0.18 -5.77 2.60
CA ALA A 56 -0.75 -4.92 1.58
C ALA A 56 -1.25 -5.79 0.43
N THR A 57 -2.48 -5.52 -0.01
CA THR A 57 -3.13 -6.22 -1.13
C THR A 57 -3.68 -5.22 -2.13
N VAL A 58 -3.42 -5.46 -3.42
CA VAL A 58 -4.05 -4.76 -4.54
C VAL A 58 -4.90 -5.72 -5.35
N ILE A 59 -6.09 -5.29 -5.73
CA ILE A 59 -6.94 -6.00 -6.67
C ILE A 59 -7.05 -5.11 -7.89
N PRO A 60 -6.33 -5.43 -8.98
CA PRO A 60 -6.44 -4.66 -10.20
C PRO A 60 -7.86 -4.76 -10.77
N GLY A 61 -8.29 -3.66 -11.39
CA GLY A 61 -9.56 -3.56 -12.08
C GLY A 61 -9.64 -4.39 -13.36
N LEU A 62 -10.81 -4.34 -14.02
CA LEU A 62 -11.03 -4.99 -15.32
C LEU A 62 -10.02 -4.49 -16.37
N LEU A 63 -9.56 -5.41 -17.22
CA LEU A 63 -8.61 -5.17 -18.31
C LEU A 63 -7.19 -4.79 -17.86
N ALA A 64 -6.88 -4.90 -16.56
CA ALA A 64 -5.50 -4.80 -16.11
C ALA A 64 -4.67 -5.99 -16.62
N GLU A 65 -3.40 -5.73 -16.92
CA GLU A 65 -2.45 -6.78 -17.24
C GLU A 65 -2.30 -7.75 -16.05
N PRO A 66 -2.14 -9.06 -16.30
CA PRO A 66 -1.85 -10.03 -15.25
C PRO A 66 -0.61 -9.61 -14.46
N TYR A 67 -0.73 -9.56 -13.13
CA TYR A 67 0.38 -9.17 -12.26
C TYR A 67 0.74 -10.31 -11.30
N PRO A 68 2.03 -10.67 -11.18
CA PRO A 68 2.45 -11.89 -10.49
C PRO A 68 2.28 -11.83 -8.97
N ARG A 69 2.17 -10.64 -8.37
CA ARG A 69 2.05 -10.51 -6.91
C ARG A 69 1.12 -9.38 -6.49
N THR A 70 -0.09 -9.73 -6.09
CA THR A 70 -1.13 -8.80 -5.63
C THR A 70 -1.23 -8.69 -4.11
N LYS A 71 -0.42 -9.46 -3.35
CA LYS A 71 -0.39 -9.46 -1.90
C LYS A 71 1.01 -9.70 -1.36
N THR A 72 1.39 -8.95 -0.32
CA THR A 72 2.67 -9.08 0.38
C THR A 72 2.44 -9.04 1.88
N TRP A 73 2.87 -10.07 2.60
CA TRP A 73 2.91 -10.10 4.08
C TRP A 73 4.31 -9.74 4.56
N VAL A 74 4.38 -8.97 5.64
CA VAL A 74 5.65 -8.60 6.31
C VAL A 74 5.47 -8.70 7.83
N PRO A 75 6.56 -8.97 8.57
CA PRO A 75 6.52 -8.92 10.02
C PRO A 75 6.25 -7.51 10.55
N ALA A 76 5.99 -7.42 11.85
CA ALA A 76 5.82 -6.15 12.55
C ALA A 76 7.01 -5.19 12.34
N GLY A 77 6.72 -3.88 12.30
CA GLY A 77 7.73 -2.83 12.18
C GLY A 77 8.29 -2.63 10.77
N GLN A 78 7.74 -3.30 9.75
CA GLN A 78 8.08 -3.11 8.35
C GLN A 78 6.91 -2.54 7.57
N TRP A 79 7.16 -1.99 6.38
CA TRP A 79 6.11 -1.62 5.44
C TRP A 79 5.78 -2.80 4.52
N ALA A 80 4.51 -3.21 4.50
CA ALA A 80 3.98 -4.04 3.42
C ALA A 80 3.59 -3.14 2.25
N VAL A 81 4.11 -3.41 1.06
CA VAL A 81 3.75 -2.66 -0.15
C VAL A 81 3.38 -3.62 -1.28
N SER A 82 2.30 -3.30 -1.98
CA SER A 82 1.87 -3.99 -3.19
C SER A 82 1.29 -2.97 -4.17
N TYR A 83 1.64 -3.10 -5.45
CA TYR A 83 1.16 -2.21 -6.50
C TYR A 83 1.11 -2.96 -7.82
N THR A 84 0.24 -2.50 -8.72
CA THR A 84 0.14 -3.01 -10.09
C THR A 84 -0.50 -1.96 -11.00
N LYS A 85 -0.46 -2.17 -12.32
CA LYS A 85 -1.23 -1.38 -13.27
C LYS A 85 -2.72 -1.42 -12.90
N ALA A 86 -3.32 -0.24 -12.83
CA ALA A 86 -4.76 -0.10 -12.64
C ALA A 86 -5.49 -0.58 -13.90
N GLY A 87 -6.60 -1.29 -13.68
CA GLY A 87 -7.58 -1.54 -14.73
C GLY A 87 -8.49 -0.34 -14.94
N ASN A 88 -9.36 -0.40 -15.95
CA ASN A 88 -10.26 0.71 -16.29
C ASN A 88 -11.31 0.95 -15.19
N PHE A 89 -11.73 -0.10 -14.47
CA PHE A 89 -12.76 -0.02 -13.42
C PHE A 89 -12.52 -1.06 -12.32
N GLY A 90 -12.93 -0.74 -11.08
CA GLY A 90 -13.00 -1.72 -9.99
C GLY A 90 -11.67 -2.02 -9.28
N ASN A 91 -10.67 -1.15 -9.43
CA ASN A 91 -9.41 -1.22 -8.67
C ASN A 91 -9.69 -1.14 -7.15
N LYS A 92 -9.03 -1.98 -6.36
CA LYS A 92 -9.15 -1.94 -4.90
C LYS A 92 -7.77 -2.04 -4.24
N ALA A 93 -7.59 -1.28 -3.18
CA ALA A 93 -6.49 -1.40 -2.25
C ALA A 93 -7.03 -1.91 -0.91
N LYS A 94 -6.36 -2.90 -0.30
CA LYS A 94 -6.75 -3.49 0.97
C LYS A 94 -5.53 -3.78 1.82
N TYR A 95 -5.74 -3.94 3.12
CA TYR A 95 -4.75 -4.45 4.06
C TYR A 95 -5.39 -5.50 4.96
N ASP A 96 -4.55 -6.36 5.52
CA ASP A 96 -4.92 -7.28 6.60
C ASP A 96 -3.89 -7.15 7.73
N VAL A 97 -4.32 -7.29 8.98
CA VAL A 97 -3.45 -7.37 10.16
C VAL A 97 -3.82 -8.64 10.91
N LYS A 98 -2.82 -9.45 11.28
CA LYS A 98 -3.05 -10.66 12.09
C LYS A 98 -3.23 -10.28 13.56
N ASP A 99 -4.10 -11.00 14.24
CA ASP A 99 -4.37 -10.77 15.66
C ASP A 99 -3.16 -11.05 16.56
#